data_AF-A0A4Q3SJY4-F1
#
_entry.id   AF-A0A4Q3SJY4-F1
#
_cell.length_a   1.000
_cell.length_b   1.000
_cell.length_c   1.000
_cell.angle_alpha   90.00
_cell.angle_beta   90.00
_cell.angle_gamma   90.00
#
_symmetry.space_group_name_H-M   'P 1'
#
loop_
_entity.id
_entity.type
_entity.pdbx_description
1 polymer ?
#
loop_
_entity_poly.entity_id
_entity_poly.type
_entity_poly.pdbx_seq_one_letter_code
_entity_poly.pdbx_strand_id
1 'polypeptide(L)' 'MARSALLTVMVNAAIKAGKSLSRDFNEVENLQVSRKGPADFVSKADIRAEQIVFDELRKARPTYAFLMEE' A
#
# COMPACT_ATOMS: atom_id res chain seq x y z
N MET A 1 9.78 -22.14 -6.95
CA MET A 1 10.92 -21.89 -6.04
C MET A 1 10.39 -21.73 -4.62
N ALA A 2 11.03 -22.34 -3.63
CA ALA A 2 10.66 -22.14 -2.24
C ALA A 2 11.02 -20.70 -1.82
N ARG A 3 10.05 -19.96 -1.26
CA ARG A 3 10.29 -18.64 -0.67
C ARG A 3 10.61 -18.83 0.81
N SER A 4 11.52 -18.01 1.34
CA SER A 4 11.71 -17.93 2.79
C SER A 4 10.45 -17.39 3.44
N ALA A 5 10.24 -17.69 4.73
CA ALA A 5 9.08 -17.18 5.46
C ALA A 5 9.00 -15.64 5.42
N LEU A 6 10.15 -14.95 5.51
CA LEU A 6 10.22 -13.50 5.39
C LEU A 6 9.78 -13.02 4.01
N LEU A 7 10.30 -13.63 2.93
CA LEU A 7 9.95 -13.23 1.58
C LEU A 7 8.47 -13.48 1.26
N THR A 8 7.88 -14.55 1.79
CA THR A 8 6.45 -14.82 1.67
C THR A 8 5.62 -13.70 2.30
N VAL A 9 5.99 -13.24 3.50
CA VAL A 9 5.32 -12.11 4.16
C VAL A 9 5.46 -10.82 3.35
N MET A 10 6.67 -10.51 2.87
CA MET A 10 6.90 -9.31 2.06
C MET A 10 6.06 -9.30 0.78
N VAL A 11 6.00 -10.42 0.07
CA VAL A 11 5.19 -10.52 -1.14
C VAL A 11 3.70 -10.39 -0.84
N ASN A 12 3.22 -10.99 0.26
CA ASN A 12 1.82 -10.86 0.64
C ASN A 12 1.44 -9.41 1.00
N ALA A 13 2.31 -8.70 1.72
CA ALA A 13 2.13 -7.28 2.05
C ALA A 13 2.04 -6.43 0.76
N ALA A 14 2.97 -6.63 -0.17
CA ALA A 14 2.99 -5.93 -1.45
C ALA A 14 1.74 -6.22 -2.30
N ILE A 15 1.29 -7.47 -2.39
CA ILE A 15 0.06 -7.83 -3.10
C ILE A 15 -1.16 -7.16 -2.47
N LYS A 16 -1.23 -7.09 -1.14
CA LYS A 16 -2.35 -6.47 -0.42
C LYS A 16 -2.40 -4.96 -0.66
N ALA A 17 -1.27 -4.26 -0.57
CA ALA A 17 -1.17 -2.85 -0.89
C ALA A 17 -1.50 -2.58 -2.37
N GLY A 18 -0.98 -3.40 -3.29
CA GLY A 18 -1.28 -3.32 -4.72
C GLY A 18 -2.77 -3.45 -5.03
N LYS A 19 -3.50 -4.33 -4.34
CA LYS A 19 -4.97 -4.42 -4.48
C LYS A 19 -5.70 -3.17 -4.01
N SER A 20 -5.15 -2.40 -3.08
CA SER A 20 -5.71 -1.10 -2.69
C SER A 20 -5.43 -0.09 -3.80
N LEU A 21 -4.17 0.02 -4.24
CA LEU A 21 -3.76 0.92 -5.32
C LEU A 21 -4.54 0.69 -6.61
N SER A 22 -4.78 -0.56 -7.01
CA SER A 22 -5.59 -0.86 -8.21
C SER A 22 -7.05 -0.41 -8.06
N ARG A 23 -7.62 -0.49 -6.85
CA ARG A 23 -8.97 0.02 -6.59
C ARG A 23 -8.98 1.54 -6.67
N ASP A 24 -8.01 2.17 -6.01
CA ASP A 24 -7.86 3.61 -6.01
C ASP A 24 -7.67 4.14 -7.45
N PHE A 25 -6.81 3.50 -8.26
CA PHE A 25 -6.62 3.84 -9.66
C PHE A 25 -7.93 3.79 -10.47
N ASN A 26 -8.75 2.76 -10.29
CA ASN A 26 -10.04 2.65 -10.97
C ASN A 26 -11.05 3.72 -10.51
N GLU A 27 -10.87 4.30 -9.32
CA GLU A 27 -11.69 5.40 -8.82
C GLU A 27 -11.19 6.78 -9.28
N VAL A 28 -9.95 6.91 -9.75
CA VAL A 28 -9.38 8.16 -10.30
C VAL A 28 -10.23 8.72 -11.44
N GLU A 29 -10.77 7.85 -12.30
CA GLU A 29 -11.66 8.26 -13.39
C GLU A 29 -12.91 8.98 -12.84
N ASN A 30 -13.45 8.52 -11.72
CA ASN A 30 -14.61 9.15 -11.05
C ASN A 30 -14.23 10.48 -10.37
N LEU A 31 -12.95 10.69 -10.07
CA LEU A 31 -12.45 11.91 -9.44
C LEU A 31 -12.18 13.05 -10.41
N GLN A 32 -12.11 12.79 -11.73
CA GLN A 32 -12.09 13.87 -12.72
C GLN A 32 -13.33 14.78 -12.61
N VAL A 33 -14.41 14.30 -11.99
CA VAL A 33 -15.64 15.05 -11.72
C VAL A 33 -15.65 15.75 -10.34
N SER A 34 -14.67 15.45 -9.48
CA SER A 34 -14.57 15.96 -8.10
C SER A 34 -13.64 17.19 -8.02
N ARG A 35 -14.02 18.19 -7.19
CA ARG A 35 -13.24 19.44 -6.98
C ARG A 35 -11.88 19.24 -6.31
N LYS A 36 -11.61 18.09 -5.70
CA LYS A 36 -10.30 17.76 -5.12
C LYS A 36 -9.47 17.14 -6.24
N GLY A 37 -8.50 17.89 -6.75
CA GLY A 37 -7.74 17.50 -7.93
C GLY A 37 -6.93 16.21 -7.75
N PRO A 38 -6.36 15.68 -8.85
CA PRO A 38 -5.68 14.37 -8.88
C PRO A 38 -4.56 14.20 -7.84
N ALA A 39 -3.84 15.28 -7.50
CA ALA A 39 -2.72 15.24 -6.56
C ALA A 39 -3.13 14.79 -5.13
N ASP A 40 -4.24 15.29 -4.59
CA ASP A 40 -4.74 14.91 -3.25
C ASP A 40 -5.20 13.45 -3.21
N PHE A 41 -5.57 12.88 -4.36
CA PHE A 41 -5.93 11.48 -4.45
C PHE A 41 -4.70 10.56 -4.45
N VAL A 42 -3.67 10.91 -5.23
CA VAL A 42 -2.42 10.14 -5.29
C VAL A 42 -1.78 10.07 -3.90
N SER A 43 -1.67 11.20 -3.18
CA SER A 43 -1.12 11.20 -1.81
C SER A 43 -1.91 10.30 -0.84
N LYS A 44 -3.25 10.25 -0.97
CA LYS A 44 -4.07 9.36 -0.11
C LYS A 44 -3.90 7.89 -0.46
N ALA A 45 -3.76 7.58 -1.75
CA ALA A 45 -3.49 6.22 -2.20
C ALA A 45 -2.12 5.75 -1.69
N ASP A 46 -1.10 6.62 -1.76
CA ASP A 46 0.26 6.32 -1.27
C ASP A 46 0.28 6.10 0.24
N ILE A 47 -0.25 7.03 1.05
CA ILE A 47 -0.35 6.87 2.52
C ILE A 47 -1.06 5.56 2.90
N ARG A 48 -2.14 5.22 2.20
CA ARG A 48 -2.90 4.00 2.48
C ARG A 48 -2.11 2.74 2.10
N ALA A 49 -1.46 2.74 0.95
CA ALA A 49 -0.63 1.63 0.51
C ALA A 49 0.52 1.40 1.50
N GLU A 50 1.16 2.48 1.94
CA GLU A 50 2.24 2.44 2.92
C GLU A 50 1.77 1.88 4.26
N GLN A 51 0.64 2.36 4.79
CA GLN A 51 0.05 1.83 6.03
C GLN A 51 -0.26 0.33 5.94
N ILE A 52 -0.79 -0.13 4.79
CA ILE A 52 -1.05 -1.57 4.58
C ILE A 52 0.24 -2.37 4.63
N VAL A 53 1.31 -1.89 4.00
CA VAL A 53 2.62 -2.55 4.05
C VAL A 53 3.14 -2.58 5.48
N PHE A 54 3.11 -1.45 6.18
CA PHE A 54 3.54 -1.35 7.58
C PHE A 54 2.79 -2.35 8.45
N ASP A 55 1.45 -2.36 8.42
CA ASP A 55 0.63 -3.21 9.28
C ASP A 55 0.91 -4.70 9.08
N GLU A 56 1.02 -5.15 7.82
CA GLU A 56 1.30 -6.55 7.50
C GLU A 56 2.70 -6.98 7.94
N LEU A 57 3.70 -6.15 7.66
CA LEU A 57 5.09 -6.45 8.03
C LEU A 57 5.29 -6.36 9.54
N ARG A 58 4.72 -5.35 10.20
CA ARG A 58 4.79 -5.14 11.66
C ARG A 58 4.14 -6.29 12.41
N LYS A 59 2.98 -6.77 11.93
CA LYS A 59 2.31 -7.94 12.50
C LYS A 59 3.17 -9.19 12.43
N ALA A 60 3.87 -9.40 11.31
CA ALA A 60 4.73 -10.57 11.13
C ALA A 60 6.09 -10.45 11.83
N ARG A 61 6.61 -9.22 11.99
CA ARG A 61 7.93 -8.91 12.57
C ARG A 61 7.83 -7.68 13.49
N PRO A 62 7.29 -7.85 14.72
CA PRO A 62 7.06 -6.74 15.65
C PRO A 62 8.33 -6.20 16.33
N THR A 63 9.51 -6.67 15.97
CA THR A 63 10.78 -6.14 16.48
C THR A 63 11.53 -5.32 15.45
N TYR A 64 11.07 -5.32 14.20
CA TYR A 64 11.74 -4.61 13.12
C TYR A 64 11.41 -3.12 13.17
N ALA A 65 12.38 -2.31 12.76
CA ALA A 65 12.19 -0.91 12.43
C ALA A 65 11.79 -0.76 10.96
N PHE A 66 11.12 0.34 10.65
CA PHE A 66 10.65 0.67 9.31
C PHE A 66 11.18 2.05 8.93
N LEU A 67 11.70 2.16 7.72
CA LEU A 67 11.99 3.43 7.07
C LEU A 67 11.07 3.49 5.86
N MET A 68 10.18 4.47 5.85
CA MET A 68 9.11 4.62 4.86
C MET A 68 9.17 6.02 4.25
N GLU A 69 8.50 6.23 3.11
CA GLU A 69 8.64 7.46 2.32
C GLU A 69 7.71 8.56 2.84
N GLU A 70 6.47 8.20 3.16
CA GLU A 70 5.43 9.12 3.64
C GLU A 70 5.44 9.35 5.17
#